data_AF-A0A965FXF0-F1
#
_entry.id   AF-A0A965FXF0-F1
#
_cell.length_a   1.000
_cell.length_b   1.000
_cell.length_c   1.000
_cell.angle_alpha   90.00
_cell.angle_beta   90.00
_cell.angle_gamma   90.00
#
_symmetry.space_group_name_H-M   'P 1'
#
loop_
_entity.id
_entity.type
_entity.pdbx_description
1 polymer ?
#
loop_
_entity_poly.entity_id
_entity_poly.type
_entity_poly.pdbx_seq_one_letter_code
_entity_poly.pdbx_strand_id
1 'polypeptide(L)'
;GATEAGITATVITFAAWLGFHPVILGMVVGPWLAQLNPDPNLLAMSLLMPWAFGLTACPLGNTILAMNARYQVSTRELLNRNRVFSFQMLVLSIIVLQIYERVTVA
;
A
#
# COMPACT_ATOMS: atom_id res chain seq x y z
N GLY A 1 -3.69 -1.51 16.92
CA GLY A 1 -2.57 -0.56 17.08
C GLY A 1 -1.78 -0.43 15.80
N ALA A 2 -0.60 0.20 15.88
CA ALA A 2 0.25 0.47 14.72
C ALA A 2 0.78 -0.80 14.06
N THR A 3 0.93 -1.89 14.82
CA THR A 3 1.39 -3.19 14.32
C THR A 3 0.37 -3.80 13.36
N GLU A 4 -0.90 -3.84 13.71
CA GLU A 4 -1.99 -4.35 12.86
C GLU A 4 -2.18 -3.48 11.62
N ALA A 5 -2.03 -2.16 11.76
CA ALA A 5 -2.01 -1.23 10.63
C ALA A 5 -0.82 -1.52 9.68
N GLY A 6 0.37 -1.78 10.22
CA GLY A 6 1.55 -2.14 9.43
C GLY A 6 1.40 -3.47 8.71
N ILE A 7 0.79 -4.48 9.36
CA ILE A 7 0.45 -5.77 8.73
C ILE A 7 -0.54 -5.56 7.60
N THR A 8 -1.61 -4.79 7.83
CA THR A 8 -2.62 -4.46 6.81
C THR A 8 -1.97 -3.80 5.59
N ALA A 9 -1.13 -2.78 5.81
CA ALA A 9 -0.43 -2.09 4.75
C ALA A 9 0.50 -3.03 3.94
N THR A 10 1.17 -3.95 4.64
CA THR A 10 2.03 -4.97 4.06
C THR A 10 1.24 -5.91 3.16
N VAL A 11 0.13 -6.47 3.66
CA VAL A 11 -0.74 -7.39 2.92
C VAL A 11 -1.29 -6.73 1.66
N ILE A 12 -1.81 -5.50 1.77
CA ILE A 12 -2.32 -4.75 0.61
C ILE A 12 -1.21 -4.50 -0.41
N THR A 13 -0.01 -4.14 0.05
CA THR A 13 1.14 -3.92 -0.84
C THR A 13 1.51 -5.20 -1.60
N PHE A 14 1.63 -6.34 -0.92
CA PHE A 14 1.93 -7.61 -1.57
C PHE A 14 0.84 -8.05 -2.56
N ALA A 15 -0.44 -7.85 -2.21
CA ALA A 15 -1.53 -8.11 -3.13
C ALA A 15 -1.48 -7.18 -4.36
N ALA A 16 -0.99 -5.94 -4.21
CA ALA A 16 -0.75 -5.04 -5.33
C ALA A 16 0.28 -5.58 -6.32
N TRP A 17 1.36 -6.20 -5.83
CA TRP A 17 2.33 -6.89 -6.67
C TRP A 17 1.74 -8.06 -7.46
N LEU A 18 0.70 -8.69 -6.95
CA LEU A 18 -0.06 -9.74 -7.64
C LEU A 18 -1.10 -9.19 -8.64
N GLY A 19 -1.28 -7.87 -8.69
CA GLY A 19 -2.20 -7.20 -9.63
C GLY A 19 -3.49 -6.67 -9.01
N PHE A 20 -3.72 -6.86 -7.71
CA PHE A 20 -4.91 -6.31 -7.04
C PHE A 20 -4.70 -4.83 -6.73
N HIS A 21 -5.47 -3.95 -7.37
CA HIS A 21 -5.28 -2.52 -7.18
C HIS A 21 -5.54 -2.10 -5.71
N PRO A 22 -4.59 -1.40 -5.03
CA PRO A 22 -4.67 -1.14 -3.58
C PRO A 22 -5.95 -0.45 -3.11
N VAL A 23 -6.51 0.48 -3.90
CA VAL A 23 -7.74 1.20 -3.52
C VAL A 23 -8.94 0.25 -3.44
N ILE A 24 -9.01 -0.74 -4.32
CA ILE A 24 -10.09 -1.74 -4.33
C ILE A 24 -9.96 -2.63 -3.10
N LEU A 25 -8.74 -3.08 -2.80
CA LEU A 25 -8.47 -3.85 -1.58
C LEU A 25 -8.86 -3.07 -0.32
N GLY A 26 -8.56 -1.77 -0.27
CA GLY A 26 -8.95 -0.92 0.85
C GLY A 26 -10.46 -0.79 1.02
N MET A 27 -11.22 -0.70 -0.07
CA MET A 27 -12.69 -0.68 -0.04
C MET A 27 -13.31 -2.00 0.42
N VAL A 28 -12.69 -3.14 0.09
CA VAL A 28 -13.17 -4.47 0.48
C VAL A 28 -12.82 -4.77 1.95
N VAL A 29 -11.56 -4.58 2.33
CA VAL A 29 -11.02 -4.98 3.63
C VAL A 29 -11.35 -3.93 4.71
N GLY A 30 -11.45 -2.65 4.35
CA GLY A 30 -11.73 -1.56 5.29
C GLY A 30 -12.97 -1.78 6.15
N PRO A 31 -14.15 -2.08 5.58
CA PRO A 31 -15.37 -2.36 6.34
C PRO A 31 -15.26 -3.61 7.24
N TRP A 32 -14.45 -4.60 6.87
CA TRP A 32 -14.22 -5.78 7.69
C TRP A 32 -13.35 -5.46 8.90
N LEU A 33 -12.25 -4.73 8.67
CA LEU A 33 -11.35 -4.30 9.76
C LEU A 33 -12.03 -3.30 10.71
N ALA A 34 -12.92 -2.46 10.20
CA ALA A 34 -13.68 -1.50 11.02
C ALA A 34 -14.52 -2.17 12.12
N GLN A 35 -14.96 -3.42 11.92
CA GLN A 35 -15.73 -4.17 12.93
C GLN A 35 -14.91 -4.53 14.17
N LEU A 36 -13.58 -4.50 14.07
CA LEU A 36 -12.66 -4.74 15.18
C LEU A 36 -12.48 -3.50 16.08
N ASN A 37 -13.20 -2.40 15.80
CA ASN A 37 -13.06 -1.09 16.44
C ASN A 37 -11.59 -0.60 16.54
N PRO A 38 -10.82 -0.62 15.43
CA PRO A 38 -9.47 -0.07 15.43
C PRO A 38 -9.51 1.45 15.59
N ASP A 39 -8.37 2.04 15.94
CA ASP A 39 -8.18 3.48 15.80
C ASP A 39 -8.46 3.91 14.33
N PRO A 40 -9.39 4.85 14.10
CA PRO A 40 -9.83 5.20 12.75
C PRO A 40 -8.73 5.86 11.92
N ASN A 41 -7.77 6.56 12.56
CA ASN A 41 -6.66 7.19 11.86
C ASN A 41 -5.64 6.15 11.41
N LEU A 42 -5.26 5.22 12.29
CA LEU A 42 -4.36 4.12 11.95
C LEU A 42 -4.96 3.23 10.85
N LEU A 43 -6.27 2.94 10.93
CA LEU A 43 -6.97 2.21 9.87
C LEU A 43 -6.89 2.98 8.55
N ALA A 44 -7.29 4.26 8.52
CA ALA A 44 -7.25 5.06 7.29
C ALA A 44 -5.83 5.15 6.71
N MET A 45 -4.81 5.40 7.53
CA MET A 45 -3.41 5.46 7.12
C MET A 45 -2.95 4.12 6.51
N SER A 46 -3.32 2.98 7.11
CA SER A 46 -2.96 1.66 6.61
C SER A 46 -3.55 1.32 5.23
N LEU A 47 -4.66 1.95 4.86
CA LEU A 47 -5.30 1.81 3.54
C LEU A 47 -4.77 2.83 2.52
N LEU A 48 -4.56 4.07 2.95
CA LEU A 48 -4.15 5.18 2.07
C LEU A 48 -2.67 5.11 1.68
N MET A 49 -1.78 4.69 2.58
CA MET A 49 -0.34 4.66 2.26
C MET A 49 -0.02 3.65 1.14
N PRO A 50 -0.45 2.37 1.20
CA PRO A 50 -0.27 1.43 0.09
C PRO A 50 -0.93 1.88 -1.20
N TRP A 51 -2.04 2.63 -1.13
CA TRP A 51 -2.65 3.22 -2.31
C TRP A 51 -1.74 4.27 -2.97
N ALA A 52 -1.12 5.15 -2.17
CA ALA A 52 -0.23 6.18 -2.67
C ALA A 52 1.01 5.62 -3.38
N PHE A 53 1.77 4.71 -2.75
CA PHE A 53 2.99 4.18 -3.38
C PHE A 53 2.75 2.95 -4.28
N GLY A 54 1.60 2.28 -4.13
CA GLY A 54 1.22 1.10 -4.90
C GLY A 54 0.97 1.36 -6.39
N LEU A 55 0.87 2.64 -6.80
CA LEU A 55 0.91 3.07 -8.21
C LEU A 55 2.11 2.51 -8.97
N THR A 56 3.24 2.35 -8.27
CA THR A 56 4.50 1.84 -8.84
C THR A 56 4.64 0.33 -8.77
N ALA A 57 3.79 -0.34 -7.98
CA ALA A 57 3.87 -1.75 -7.64
C ALA A 57 2.76 -2.62 -8.28
N CYS A 58 1.73 -2.00 -8.86
CA CYS A 58 0.56 -2.71 -9.41
C CYS A 58 0.64 -2.88 -10.94
N PRO A 59 0.86 -4.10 -11.47
CA PRO A 59 1.02 -4.34 -12.92
C PRO A 59 -0.16 -3.84 -13.76
N LEU A 60 -1.37 -3.91 -13.20
CA LEU A 60 -2.62 -3.52 -13.84
C LEU A 60 -3.02 -2.05 -13.55
N GLY A 61 -2.15 -1.27 -12.90
CA GLY A 61 -2.40 0.13 -12.62
C GLY A 61 -2.28 1.00 -13.86
N ASN A 62 -3.11 2.06 -13.95
CA ASN A 62 -3.13 2.99 -15.09
C ASN A 62 -1.73 3.53 -15.44
N THR A 63 -0.90 3.82 -14.44
CA THR A 63 0.46 4.34 -14.67
C THR A 63 1.34 3.34 -15.41
N ILE A 64 1.37 2.07 -14.98
CA ILE A 64 2.20 1.06 -15.63
C ILE A 64 1.65 0.69 -17.01
N LEU A 65 0.33 0.58 -17.17
CA LEU A 65 -0.31 0.35 -18.46
C LEU A 65 -0.05 1.49 -19.45
N ALA A 66 -0.13 2.75 -19.00
CA ALA A 66 0.18 3.91 -19.83
C ALA A 66 1.66 3.94 -20.24
N MET A 67 2.58 3.60 -19.33
CA MET A 67 4.00 3.48 -19.64
C MET A 67 4.27 2.35 -20.64
N ASN A 68 3.64 1.19 -20.46
CA ASN A 68 3.74 0.07 -21.38
C ASN A 68 3.19 0.43 -22.78
N ALA A 69 2.00 1.05 -22.85
CA ALA A 69 1.39 1.43 -24.12
C ALA A 69 2.21 2.47 -24.89
N ARG A 70 2.76 3.47 -24.20
CA ARG A 70 3.49 4.58 -24.85
C ARG A 70 4.93 4.24 -25.18
N TYR A 71 5.63 3.56 -24.26
CA TYR A 71 7.08 3.34 -24.37
C TYR A 71 7.44 1.89 -24.70
N GLN A 72 6.45 1.00 -24.85
CA GLN A 72 6.65 -0.42 -25.17
C GLN A 72 7.59 -1.15 -24.19
N VAL A 73 7.74 -0.62 -22.97
CA VAL A 73 8.54 -1.23 -21.89
C VAL A 73 7.70 -2.31 -21.22
N SER A 74 8.28 -3.48 -20.99
CA SER A 74 7.56 -4.58 -20.34
C SER A 74 7.12 -4.21 -18.91
N THR A 75 5.90 -4.58 -18.54
CA THR A 75 5.36 -4.41 -17.18
C THR A 75 6.28 -5.01 -16.11
N ARG A 76 6.85 -6.19 -16.40
CA ARG A 76 7.80 -6.87 -15.51
C ARG A 76 9.05 -6.03 -15.24
N GLU A 77 9.57 -5.36 -16.27
CA GLU A 77 10.75 -4.51 -16.10
C GLU A 77 10.45 -3.26 -15.28
N LEU A 78 9.30 -2.61 -15.53
CA LEU A 78 8.87 -1.46 -14.73
C LEU A 78 8.70 -1.83 -13.25
N LEU A 79 8.05 -2.96 -12.98
CA LEU A 79 7.89 -3.49 -11.63
C LEU A 79 9.25 -3.80 -10.98
N ASN A 80 10.14 -4.51 -11.67
CA ASN A 80 11.47 -4.82 -11.13
C ASN A 80 12.30 -3.58 -10.81
N ARG A 81 12.17 -2.51 -11.60
CA ARG A 81 12.83 -1.22 -11.32
C ARG A 81 12.22 -0.52 -10.10
N ASN A 82 10.92 -0.65 -9.89
CA ASN A 82 10.22 -0.02 -8.76
C ASN A 82 10.32 -0.82 -7.45
N ARG A 83 10.74 -2.09 -7.47
CA ARG A 83 10.72 -2.97 -6.28
C ARG A 83 11.41 -2.39 -5.05
N VAL A 84 12.57 -1.74 -5.26
CA VAL A 84 13.35 -1.15 -4.15
C VAL A 84 12.61 0.05 -3.59
N PHE A 85 12.09 0.91 -4.46
CA PHE A 85 11.29 2.06 -4.06
C PHE A 85 10.03 1.63 -3.29
N SER A 86 9.25 0.68 -3.81
CA SER A 86 8.03 0.20 -3.14
C SER A 86 8.34 -0.42 -1.78
N PHE A 87 9.45 -1.17 -1.67
CA PHE A 87 9.89 -1.73 -0.40
C PHE A 87 10.32 -0.64 0.59
N GLN A 88 11.11 0.34 0.16
CA GLN A 88 11.51 1.48 0.99
C GLN A 88 10.29 2.26 1.49
N MET A 89 9.32 2.53 0.61
CA MET A 89 8.09 3.22 0.99
C MET A 89 7.26 2.41 1.99
N LEU A 90 7.16 1.08 1.83
CA LEU A 90 6.49 0.23 2.80
C LEU A 90 7.15 0.30 4.19
N VAL A 91 8.49 0.21 4.24
CA VAL A 91 9.24 0.31 5.49
C VAL A 91 9.03 1.69 6.14
N LEU A 92 9.11 2.76 5.36
CA LEU A 92 8.85 4.12 5.83
C LEU A 92 7.42 4.26 6.37
N SER A 93 6.42 3.71 5.69
CA SER A 93 5.03 3.71 6.15
C SER A 93 4.85 3.00 7.49
N ILE A 94 5.50 1.85 7.68
CA ILE A 94 5.48 1.12 8.95
C ILE A 94 6.12 1.97 10.07
N ILE A 95 7.28 2.59 9.80
CA ILE A 95 7.94 3.48 10.76
C ILE A 95 7.02 4.64 11.14
N VAL A 96 6.37 5.28 10.16
CA VAL A 96 5.45 6.40 10.41
C VAL A 96 4.27 5.97 11.26
N LEU A 97 3.67 4.80 11.03
CA LEU A 97 2.59 4.27 11.87
C LEU A 97 3.04 4.08 13.32
N GLN A 98 4.24 3.54 13.53
CA GLN A 98 4.80 3.33 14.87
C GLN A 98 5.12 4.65 15.57
N ILE A 99 5.63 5.64 14.84
CA ILE A 99 5.85 6.99 15.37
C ILE A 99 4.51 7.64 15.74
N TYR A 100 3.50 7.52 14.87
CA TYR A 100 2.18 8.10 15.10
C TYR A 100 1.59 7.59 16.42
N GLU A 101 1.51 6.27 16.61
CA GLU A 101 0.98 5.69 17.85
C GLU A 101 1.79 6.11 19.08
N ARG A 102 3.13 6.16 18.97
CA ARG A 102 3.97 6.62 20.08
C ARG A 102 3.76 8.08 20.45
N VAL A 103 3.41 8.94 19.49
CA VAL A 103 3.21 10.38 19.74
C VAL A 103 1.81 10.69 20.22
N THR A 104 0.80 9.91 19.80
CA THR A 104 -0.60 10.14 20.17
C THR A 104 -1.05 9.39 21.42
N VAL A 105 -0.36 8.31 21.79
CA VAL A 105 -0.68 7.48 22.97
C VAL A 105 0.26 7.77 24.16
N ALA A 106 1.37 8.50 23.95
CA ALA A 106 2.21 9.03 25.04
C ALA A 106 1.64 10.31 25.65
#